data_AF-A0AAW6LQV4-F1
#
_entry.id   AF-A0AAW6LQV4-F1
#
_cell.length_a   1.000
_cell.length_b   1.000
_cell.length_c   1.000
_cell.angle_alpha   90.00
_cell.angle_beta   90.00
_cell.angle_gamma   90.00
#
_symmetry.space_group_name_H-M   'P 1'
#
loop_
_entity.id
_entity.type
_entity.pdbx_description
1 polymer ?
#
loop_
_entity_poly.entity_id
_entity_poly.type
_entity_poly.pdbx_seq_one_letter_code
_entity_poly.pdbx_strand_id
1 'polypeptide(L)'
;MTLIDIPSAFSDAFIKFANDVNQWDDDPLDLSVDDDKRSLHLSNSEPGFSPFLQLRSSSGGTVTVEICGSGNKRLADGTFVTTVTVAETVDVRLSDIPEAVRMAIECWHSTL
;
A
#
# COMPACT_ATOMS: atom_id res chain seq x y z
N MET A 1 2.07 13.99 -10.98
CA MET A 1 2.28 12.61 -10.50
C MET A 1 1.21 11.73 -11.11
N THR A 2 1.57 10.58 -11.67
CA THR A 2 0.63 9.66 -12.32
C THR A 2 0.72 8.31 -11.64
N LEU A 3 -0.42 7.65 -11.39
CA LEU A 3 -0.44 6.28 -10.89
C LEU A 3 0.37 5.39 -11.84
N ILE A 4 1.19 4.47 -11.33
CA ILE A 4 1.95 3.50 -12.12
C ILE A 4 1.67 2.08 -11.65
N ASP A 5 1.96 1.10 -12.50
CA ASP A 5 1.90 -0.30 -12.13
C ASP A 5 2.95 -0.59 -11.03
N ILE A 6 2.59 -1.42 -10.06
CA ILE A 6 3.49 -1.94 -9.05
C ILE A 6 4.35 -3.03 -9.71
N PRO A 7 5.69 -2.85 -9.80
CA PRO A 7 6.55 -3.90 -10.34
C PRO A 7 6.49 -5.16 -9.46
N SER A 8 6.50 -6.35 -10.08
CA SER A 8 6.52 -7.62 -9.33
C SER A 8 7.69 -7.71 -8.38
N ALA A 9 8.89 -7.31 -8.82
CA ALA A 9 10.08 -7.29 -7.97
C ALA A 9 9.92 -6.40 -6.72
N PHE A 10 9.17 -5.30 -6.81
CA PHE A 10 8.88 -4.46 -5.64
C PHE A 10 7.85 -5.12 -4.73
N SER A 11 6.73 -5.61 -5.28
CA SER A 11 5.68 -6.25 -4.49
C SER A 11 6.13 -7.55 -3.82
N ASP A 12 6.87 -8.41 -4.51
CA ASP A 12 7.45 -9.64 -3.96
C ASP A 12 8.39 -9.33 -2.79
N ALA A 13 9.26 -8.33 -2.97
CA ALA A 13 10.18 -7.89 -1.92
C ALA A 13 9.44 -7.24 -0.75
N PHE A 14 8.41 -6.44 -1.02
CA PHE A 14 7.56 -5.83 -0.01
C PHE A 14 6.85 -6.87 0.85
N ILE A 15 6.16 -7.84 0.22
CA ILE A 15 5.44 -8.90 0.92
C ILE A 15 6.41 -9.72 1.77
N LYS A 16 7.58 -10.07 1.21
CA LYS A 16 8.60 -10.81 1.96
C LYS A 16 9.07 -10.03 3.19
N PHE A 17 9.48 -8.77 3.01
CA PHE A 17 9.99 -7.96 4.11
C PHE A 17 8.91 -7.69 5.16
N ALA A 18 7.67 -7.43 4.74
CA ALA A 18 6.54 -7.22 5.64
C ALA A 18 6.29 -8.45 6.52
N ASN A 19 6.38 -9.66 5.95
CA ASN A 19 6.29 -10.91 6.71
C ASN A 19 7.50 -11.12 7.63
N ASP A 20 8.72 -10.81 7.18
CA ASP A 20 9.94 -10.94 8.00
C ASP A 20 9.90 -10.02 9.24
N VAL A 21 9.24 -8.85 9.16
CA VAL A 21 9.07 -7.93 10.30
C VAL A 21 7.80 -8.17 11.11
N ASN A 22 6.84 -8.95 10.60
CA ASN A 22 5.63 -9.32 11.32
C ASN A 22 5.96 -10.35 12.42
N GLN A 23 6.51 -9.88 13.54
CA GLN A 23 6.98 -10.74 14.64
C GLN A 23 5.87 -11.18 15.60
N TRP A 24 4.62 -10.76 15.37
CA TRP A 24 3.51 -10.96 16.31
C TRP A 24 2.56 -12.08 15.94
N ASP A 25 2.64 -12.60 14.71
CA ASP A 25 1.79 -13.69 14.24
C ASP A 25 2.64 -14.79 13.60
N ASP A 26 2.27 -16.05 13.84
CA ASP A 26 2.90 -17.20 13.20
C ASP A 26 2.41 -17.35 11.73
N ASP A 27 1.27 -16.72 11.40
CA ASP A 27 0.71 -16.71 10.06
C ASP A 27 1.22 -15.51 9.23
N PRO A 28 1.47 -15.71 7.92
CA PRO A 28 1.86 -14.62 7.03
C PRO A 28 0.74 -13.59 6.87
N LEU A 29 1.12 -12.32 6.72
CA LEU A 29 0.20 -11.25 6.36
C LEU A 29 -0.48 -11.57 5.02
N ASP A 30 -1.79 -11.45 4.97
CA ASP A 30 -2.59 -11.58 3.75
C ASP A 30 -2.45 -10.31 2.90
N LEU A 31 -1.33 -10.22 2.17
CA LEU A 31 -0.97 -9.13 1.28
C LEU A 31 -1.08 -9.59 -0.17
N SER A 32 -1.80 -8.81 -0.99
CA SER A 32 -1.94 -9.11 -2.42
C SER A 32 -2.00 -7.86 -3.28
N VAL A 33 -1.45 -7.95 -4.49
CA VAL A 33 -1.58 -6.92 -5.53
C VAL A 33 -2.88 -7.16 -6.31
N ASP A 34 -3.65 -6.11 -6.57
CA ASP A 34 -4.86 -6.16 -7.39
C ASP A 34 -4.54 -6.59 -8.84
N ASP A 35 -5.54 -7.11 -9.56
CA ASP A 35 -5.46 -7.57 -10.94
C ASP A 35 -4.93 -6.48 -11.89
N ASP A 36 -5.25 -5.21 -11.62
CA ASP A 36 -4.80 -4.06 -12.38
C ASP A 36 -3.37 -3.58 -12.03
N LYS A 37 -2.76 -4.22 -11.02
CA LYS A 37 -1.42 -3.94 -10.48
C LYS A 37 -1.23 -2.54 -9.94
N ARG A 38 -2.30 -1.83 -9.58
CA ARG A 38 -2.22 -0.44 -9.10
C ARG A 38 -2.20 -0.33 -7.58
N SER A 39 -2.67 -1.36 -6.90
CA SER A 39 -2.82 -1.36 -5.45
C SER A 39 -2.28 -2.67 -4.85
N LEU A 40 -1.57 -2.57 -3.73
CA LEU A 40 -1.19 -3.69 -2.89
C LEU A 40 -1.97 -3.59 -1.58
N HIS A 41 -2.91 -4.50 -1.37
CA HIS A 41 -3.84 -4.49 -0.24
C HIS A 41 -3.33 -5.37 0.89
N LEU A 42 -3.56 -4.93 2.13
CA LEU A 42 -3.56 -5.80 3.30
C LEU A 42 -5.01 -6.17 3.59
N SER A 43 -5.35 -7.45 3.44
CA SER A 43 -6.65 -7.95 3.88
C SER A 43 -6.73 -7.82 5.40
N ASN A 44 -7.75 -7.13 5.88
CA ASN A 44 -8.08 -7.13 7.30
C ASN A 44 -9.54 -7.55 7.49
N SER A 45 -9.82 -8.13 8.64
CA SER A 45 -11.18 -8.50 9.04
C SER A 45 -11.96 -7.31 9.61
N GLU A 46 -11.35 -6.13 9.73
CA GLU A 46 -11.93 -4.97 10.38
C GLU A 46 -12.84 -4.18 9.42
N PRO A 47 -14.17 -4.13 9.67
CA PRO A 47 -15.09 -3.46 8.77
C PRO A 47 -14.84 -1.94 8.73
N GLY A 48 -14.67 -1.38 7.53
CA GLY A 48 -14.73 0.05 7.30
C GLY A 48 -13.38 0.75 7.07
N PHE A 49 -12.27 0.03 7.19
CA PHE A 49 -10.94 0.53 6.83
C PHE A 49 -10.14 -0.57 6.16
N SER A 50 -9.84 -0.44 4.87
CA SER A 50 -8.99 -1.39 4.14
C SER A 50 -7.74 -0.67 3.65
N PRO A 51 -6.58 -0.88 4.33
CA PRO A 51 -5.33 -0.22 3.97
C PRO A 51 -4.70 -0.85 2.73
N PHE A 52 -4.09 0.00 1.91
CA PHE A 52 -3.38 -0.42 0.71
C PHE A 52 -2.27 0.57 0.34
N LEU A 53 -1.34 0.10 -0.48
CA LEU A 53 -0.27 0.89 -1.05
C LEU A 53 -0.51 1.09 -2.55
N GLN A 54 -0.19 2.27 -3.05
CA GLN A 54 -0.10 2.54 -4.49
C GLN A 54 1.17 3.32 -4.84
N LEU A 55 1.62 3.23 -6.10
CA LEU A 55 2.81 3.93 -6.58
C LEU A 55 2.44 5.05 -7.56
N ARG A 56 3.03 6.24 -7.38
CA ARG A 56 2.93 7.35 -8.33
C ARG A 56 4.28 7.75 -8.89
N SER A 57 4.36 7.94 -10.20
CA SER A 57 5.53 8.52 -10.82
C SER A 57 5.75 9.95 -10.33
N SER A 58 6.99 10.23 -9.95
CA SER A 58 7.49 11.56 -9.61
C SER A 58 8.56 11.98 -10.62
N SER A 59 8.93 13.27 -10.60
CA SER A 59 9.94 13.81 -11.51
C SER A 59 11.35 13.41 -11.06
N GLY A 60 12.23 13.08 -12.01
CA GLY A 60 13.65 12.82 -11.70
C GLY A 60 13.98 11.38 -11.29
N GLY A 61 13.16 10.40 -11.70
CA GLY A 61 13.43 8.98 -11.47
C GLY A 61 13.05 8.48 -10.08
N THR A 62 12.36 9.31 -9.30
CA THR A 62 11.74 8.94 -8.02
C THR A 62 10.30 8.48 -8.23
N VAL A 63 9.82 7.66 -7.31
CA VAL A 63 8.44 7.19 -7.24
C VAL A 63 7.93 7.49 -5.84
N THR A 64 6.73 8.05 -5.75
CA THR A 64 6.05 8.27 -4.47
C THR A 64 5.23 7.03 -4.15
N VAL A 65 5.51 6.42 -3.01
CA VAL A 65 4.66 5.40 -2.38
C VAL A 65 3.59 6.14 -1.60
N GLU A 66 2.32 5.84 -1.86
CA GLU A 66 1.19 6.37 -1.10
C GLU A 66 0.57 5.25 -0.27
N ILE A 67 0.53 5.43 1.05
CA ILE A 67 -0.21 4.55 1.96
C ILE A 67 -1.63 5.10 2.08
N CYS A 68 -2.59 4.31 1.66
CA CYS A 68 -3.98 4.71 1.49
C CYS A 68 -4.90 3.88 2.39
N GLY A 69 -6.02 4.48 2.76
CA GLY A 69 -7.15 3.77 3.37
C GLY A 69 -8.38 3.94 2.49
N SER A 70 -9.09 2.83 2.24
CA SER A 70 -10.42 2.87 1.65
C SER A 70 -11.49 2.60 2.71
N GLY A 71 -12.59 3.35 2.64
CA GLY A 71 -13.74 3.19 3.53
C GLY A 71 -15.04 3.43 2.79
N ASN A 72 -16.11 2.76 3.21
CA ASN A 72 -17.44 2.94 2.62
C ASN A 72 -18.27 3.90 3.45
N LYS A 73 -18.69 5.01 2.84
CA LYS A 73 -19.60 5.97 3.44
C LYS A 73 -21.00 5.77 2.90
N ARG A 74 -21.96 5.53 3.79
CA ARG A 74 -23.38 5.53 3.42
C ARG A 74 -23.86 6.96 3.20
N LEU A 75 -24.42 7.24 2.04
CA LEU A 75 -25.05 8.51 1.69
C LEU A 75 -26.50 8.57 2.23
N ALA A 76 -27.08 9.77 2.22
CA ALA A 76 -28.43 10.01 2.74
C ALA A 76 -29.54 9.26 1.95
N ASP A 77 -29.29 8.96 0.67
CA ASP A 77 -30.18 8.17 -0.19
C ASP A 77 -30.04 6.65 0.02
N GLY A 78 -29.16 6.23 0.94
CA GLY A 78 -28.91 4.83 1.27
C GLY A 78 -27.87 4.14 0.39
N THR A 79 -27.32 4.81 -0.63
CA THR A 79 -26.19 4.27 -1.43
C THR A 79 -24.88 4.31 -0.64
N PHE A 80 -23.91 3.51 -1.03
CA PHE A 80 -22.55 3.54 -0.47
C PHE A 80 -21.60 4.13 -1.50
N VAL A 81 -20.75 5.04 -1.05
CA VAL A 81 -19.61 5.55 -1.81
C VAL A 81 -18.34 5.10 -1.12
N THR A 82 -17.41 4.56 -1.90
CA THR A 82 -16.05 4.28 -1.44
C THR A 82 -15.26 5.58 -1.48
N THR A 83 -14.68 5.94 -0.34
CA THR A 83 -13.75 7.06 -0.20
C THR A 83 -12.35 6.52 -0.01
N VAL A 84 -11.41 7.03 -0.82
CA VAL A 84 -9.98 6.76 -0.67
C VAL A 84 -9.33 7.97 -0.04
N THR A 85 -8.53 7.75 1.01
CA THR A 85 -7.74 8.79 1.67
C THR A 85 -6.27 8.36 1.66
N VAL A 86 -5.37 9.29 1.31
CA VAL A 86 -3.93 9.08 1.48
C VAL A 86 -3.59 9.43 2.92
N ALA A 87 -3.06 8.47 3.67
CA ALA A 87 -2.66 8.62 5.06
C ALA A 87 -1.24 9.19 5.15
N GLU A 88 -0.31 8.63 4.40
CA GLU A 88 1.11 9.03 4.41
C GLU A 88 1.75 8.75 3.05
N THR A 89 2.87 9.41 2.77
CA THR A 89 3.62 9.23 1.53
C THR A 89 5.12 9.19 1.76
N VAL A 90 5.84 8.40 0.96
CA VAL A 90 7.30 8.40 0.96
C VAL A 90 7.86 8.33 -0.45
N ASP A 91 8.85 9.16 -0.76
CA ASP A 91 9.55 9.13 -2.04
C ASP A 91 10.69 8.10 -2.00
N VAL A 92 10.71 7.21 -2.99
CA VAL A 92 11.67 6.12 -3.13
C VAL A 92 12.27 6.07 -4.53
N ARG A 93 13.31 5.24 -4.71
CA ARG A 93 13.87 4.92 -6.02
C ARG A 93 13.71 3.44 -6.31
N LEU A 94 12.95 3.11 -7.35
CA LEU A 94 12.76 1.70 -7.76
C LEU A 94 14.02 1.04 -8.33
N SER A 95 15.10 1.80 -8.57
CA SER A 95 16.42 1.26 -8.89
C SER A 95 17.12 0.58 -7.69
N ASP A 96 16.66 0.87 -6.47
CA ASP A 96 17.13 0.26 -5.23
C ASP A 96 15.93 -0.32 -4.46
N ILE A 97 15.48 -1.50 -4.91
CA ILE A 97 14.27 -2.14 -4.41
C ILE A 97 14.35 -2.44 -2.90
N PRO A 98 15.43 -3.01 -2.34
CA PRO A 98 15.50 -3.28 -0.91
C PRO A 98 15.30 -2.04 -0.05
N GLU A 99 15.95 -0.93 -0.41
CA GLU A 99 15.81 0.32 0.32
C GLU A 99 14.41 0.94 0.12
N ALA A 100 13.88 0.91 -1.11
CA ALA A 100 12.53 1.39 -1.40
C ALA A 100 11.46 0.65 -0.59
N VAL A 101 11.58 -0.68 -0.46
CA VAL A 101 10.68 -1.51 0.34
C VAL A 101 10.80 -1.18 1.82
N ARG A 102 12.03 -1.08 2.35
CA ARG A 102 12.26 -0.72 3.77
C ARG A 102 11.57 0.60 4.11
N MET A 103 11.78 1.63 3.29
CA MET A 103 11.16 2.95 3.46
C MET A 103 9.64 2.88 3.36
N ALA A 104 9.08 2.11 2.41
CA ALA A 104 7.65 1.95 2.25
C ALA A 104 7.00 1.26 3.47
N ILE A 105 7.65 0.25 4.03
CA ILE A 105 7.17 -0.47 5.23
C ILE A 105 7.27 0.40 6.48
N GLU A 106 8.35 1.14 6.66
CA GLU A 106 8.49 2.11 7.76
C GLU A 106 7.42 3.19 7.67
N CYS A 107 7.16 3.70 6.46
CA CYS A 107 6.07 4.63 6.19
C CYS A 107 4.71 4.02 6.55
N TRP A 108 4.42 2.80 6.08
CA TRP A 108 3.17 2.11 6.41
C TRP A 108 3.00 1.91 7.92
N HIS A 109 4.04 1.45 8.64
CA HIS A 109 3.98 1.27 10.10
C HIS A 109 3.66 2.56 10.86
N SER A 110 4.04 3.74 10.36
CA SER A 110 3.69 5.01 10.99
C SER A 110 2.20 5.38 10.89
N THR A 111 1.45 4.68 10.02
CA THR A 111 0.01 4.88 9.80
C THR A 111 -0.88 3.90 10.55
N LEU A 112 -0.31 2.86 11.16
CA LEU A 112 -1.00 1.81 11.90
C LEU A 112 -1.04 2.09 13.40
#